data_AF-A0A379FRD9-F1
#
_entry.id   AF-A0A379FRD9-F1
#
_cell.length_a   1.000
_cell.length_b   1.000
_cell.length_c   1.000
_cell.angle_alpha   90.00
_cell.angle_beta   90.00
_cell.angle_gamma   90.00
#
_symmetry.space_group_name_H-M   'P 1'
#
loop_
_entity.id
_entity.type
_entity.pdbx_description
1 polymer ?
#
loop_
_entity_poly.entity_id
_entity_poly.type
_entity_poly.pdbx_seq_one_letter_code
_entity_poly.pdbx_strand_id
1 'polypeptide(L)'
;MRNKLTEFCFITLLGLYAATSAAEDRMSAPIAKKQPYTITTHGDARVDNYYWLRDDQRESPEIIEYLTQENNYTQQQLAKGESL
;
A
#
# COMPACT_ATOMS: atom_id res chain seq x y z
N MET A 1 -9.19 -57.68 15.90
CA MET A 1 -9.56 -56.59 16.83
C MET A 1 -9.16 -55.27 16.18
N ARG A 2 -10.14 -54.39 16.01
CA ARG A 2 -10.10 -53.19 15.15
C ARG A 2 -9.65 -52.00 16.00
N ASN A 3 -8.38 -51.60 15.90
CA ASN A 3 -7.82 -50.53 16.73
C ASN A 3 -8.26 -49.16 16.18
N LYS A 4 -9.39 -48.69 16.69
CA LYS A 4 -10.08 -47.42 16.41
C LYS A 4 -9.27 -46.14 16.74
N LEU A 5 -7.98 -46.25 17.05
CA LEU A 5 -7.14 -45.10 17.43
C LEU A 5 -6.52 -44.34 16.25
N THR A 6 -6.40 -44.96 15.07
CA THR A 6 -5.80 -44.29 13.90
C THR A 6 -6.80 -43.48 13.07
N GLU A 7 -8.10 -43.68 13.25
CA GLU A 7 -9.13 -42.84 12.59
C GLU A 7 -9.37 -41.50 13.32
N PHE A 8 -9.06 -41.40 14.61
CA PHE A 8 -9.36 -40.20 15.42
C PHE A 8 -8.32 -39.08 15.30
N CYS A 9 -7.10 -39.37 14.82
CA CYS A 9 -6.07 -38.33 14.63
C CYS A 9 -6.23 -37.51 13.34
N PHE A 10 -7.04 -37.95 12.37
CA PHE A 10 -7.25 -37.19 11.14
C PHE A 10 -8.31 -36.10 11.26
N ILE A 11 -9.17 -36.16 12.28
CA ILE A 11 -10.28 -35.20 12.43
C ILE A 11 -9.90 -33.99 13.30
N THR A 12 -8.84 -34.10 14.12
CA THR A 12 -8.35 -32.97 14.94
C THR A 12 -7.32 -32.09 14.23
N LEU A 13 -6.81 -32.49 13.05
CA LEU A 13 -5.88 -31.66 12.27
C LEU A 13 -6.58 -30.74 11.25
N LEU A 14 -7.91 -30.86 11.09
CA LEU A 14 -8.70 -30.01 10.18
C LEU A 14 -9.50 -28.91 10.92
N GLY A 15 -9.46 -28.89 12.26
CA GLY A 15 -10.33 -28.06 13.09
C GLY A 15 -9.74 -26.73 13.59
N LEU A 16 -8.50 -26.39 13.22
CA LEU A 16 -7.83 -25.16 13.65
C LEU A 16 -7.37 -24.30 12.45
N TYR A 17 -8.21 -24.19 11.44
CA TYR A 17 -8.01 -23.24 10.32
C TYR A 17 -9.21 -22.31 10.12
N ALA A 18 -10.14 -22.28 11.07
CA ALA A 18 -11.30 -21.38 11.06
C ALA A 18 -11.03 -20.17 11.96
N ALA A 19 -10.21 -19.23 11.47
CA ALA A 19 -10.25 -17.79 11.75
C ALA A 19 -8.91 -17.11 11.39
N THR A 20 -8.44 -17.25 10.14
CA THR A 20 -7.62 -16.15 9.60
C THR A 20 -8.58 -15.01 9.33
N SER A 21 -8.46 -13.98 10.15
CA SER A 21 -9.31 -12.79 10.16
C SER A 21 -9.38 -12.14 8.79
N ALA A 22 -10.55 -11.61 8.46
CA ALA A 22 -10.79 -10.66 7.38
C ALA A 22 -10.04 -9.33 7.63
N ALA A 23 -8.71 -9.36 7.65
CA ALA A 23 -7.90 -8.20 7.39
C ALA A 23 -7.96 -8.00 5.88
N GLU A 24 -8.72 -6.99 5.42
CA GLU A 24 -8.64 -6.56 4.03
C GLU A 24 -7.17 -6.27 3.70
N ASP A 25 -6.66 -6.90 2.65
CA ASP A 25 -5.35 -6.60 2.08
C ASP A 25 -5.41 -5.19 1.47
N ARG A 26 -5.21 -4.19 2.32
CA ARG A 26 -5.17 -2.78 1.92
C ARG A 26 -3.77 -2.49 1.42
N MET A 27 -3.68 -1.98 0.19
CA MET A 27 -2.46 -1.48 -0.40
C MET A 27 -1.80 -0.49 0.56
N SER A 28 -0.49 -0.62 0.71
CA SER A 28 0.32 0.38 1.38
C SER A 28 0.29 1.69 0.62
N ALA A 29 0.30 2.82 1.33
CA ALA A 29 0.50 4.12 0.71
C ALA A 29 1.82 4.13 -0.09
N PRO A 30 1.84 4.66 -1.32
CA PRO A 30 3.06 4.77 -2.09
C PRO A 30 4.02 5.76 -1.41
N ILE A 31 5.31 5.50 -1.50
CA ILE A 31 6.35 6.32 -0.87
C ILE A 31 7.16 7.01 -1.97
N ALA A 32 7.04 8.34 -2.05
CA ALA A 32 7.85 9.13 -2.97
C ALA A 32 9.35 8.96 -2.69
N LYS A 33 10.15 8.79 -3.75
CA LYS A 33 11.61 8.87 -3.65
C LYS A 33 12.02 10.26 -3.13
N LYS A 34 13.10 10.29 -2.35
CA LYS A 34 13.73 11.54 -1.91
C LYS A 34 14.84 11.89 -2.89
N GLN A 35 14.73 13.02 -3.55
CA GLN A 35 15.74 13.61 -4.43
C GLN A 35 16.04 15.03 -3.94
N PRO A 36 17.12 15.22 -3.15
CA PRO A 36 17.46 16.52 -2.59
C PRO A 36 17.63 17.58 -3.66
N TYR A 37 16.86 18.67 -3.56
CA TYR A 37 16.96 19.84 -4.41
C TYR A 37 17.06 21.10 -3.54
N THR A 38 18.13 21.86 -3.69
CA THR A 38 18.33 23.09 -2.90
C THR A 38 17.62 24.27 -3.56
N ILE A 39 16.76 24.94 -2.79
CA ILE A 39 16.10 26.18 -3.18
C ILE A 39 16.70 27.30 -2.34
N THR A 40 17.27 28.30 -3.02
CA THR A 40 17.83 29.49 -2.37
C THR A 40 16.89 30.68 -2.61
N THR A 41 16.48 31.38 -1.56
CA THR A 41 15.61 32.55 -1.65
C THR A 41 15.92 33.51 -0.51
N HIS A 42 16.05 34.81 -0.82
CA HIS A 42 16.40 35.87 0.15
C HIS A 42 17.66 35.61 0.99
N GLY A 43 18.64 34.88 0.44
CA GLY A 43 19.88 34.53 1.14
C GLY A 43 19.81 33.24 1.97
N ASP A 44 18.63 32.67 2.15
CA ASP A 44 18.42 31.40 2.85
C ASP A 44 18.35 30.23 1.87
N ALA A 45 18.91 29.09 2.27
CA ALA A 45 18.86 27.83 1.52
C ALA A 45 18.01 26.80 2.26
N ARG A 46 17.10 26.15 1.54
CA ARG A 46 16.30 25.01 2.02
C ARG A 46 16.44 23.83 1.06
N VAL A 47 16.39 22.61 1.59
CA VAL A 47 16.38 21.39 0.79
C VAL A 47 14.95 20.88 0.67
N ASP A 48 14.47 20.77 -0.55
CA ASP A 48 13.23 20.10 -0.90
C ASP A 48 13.54 18.74 -1.51
N ASN A 49 13.19 17.66 -0.81
CA ASN A 49 13.43 16.30 -1.28
C ASN A 49 12.45 15.85 -2.39
N TYR A 50 11.41 16.64 -2.67
CA TYR A 50 10.29 16.27 -3.53
C TYR A 50 10.06 17.25 -4.67
N TYR A 51 10.99 18.19 -4.89
CA TYR A 51 10.94 19.14 -6.00
C TYR A 51 10.79 18.45 -7.37
N TRP A 52 11.26 17.22 -7.50
CA TRP A 52 11.15 16.40 -8.72
C TRP A 52 9.72 16.06 -9.13
N LEU A 53 8.72 16.17 -8.23
CA LEU A 53 7.31 15.98 -8.56
C LEU A 53 6.72 17.16 -9.34
N ARG A 54 7.45 18.26 -9.47
CA ARG A 54 7.06 19.39 -10.31
C ARG A 54 7.52 19.15 -11.74
N ASP A 55 6.55 18.99 -12.64
CA ASP A 55 6.75 19.06 -14.09
C ASP A 55 5.74 20.02 -14.69
N ASP A 56 6.24 21.14 -15.21
CA ASP A 56 5.40 22.20 -15.76
C ASP A 56 4.69 21.77 -17.06
N GLN A 57 5.26 20.79 -17.81
CA GLN A 57 4.62 20.22 -19.01
C GLN A 57 3.64 19.09 -18.67
N ARG A 58 3.79 18.46 -17.49
CA ARG A 58 2.97 17.32 -17.01
C ARG A 58 3.04 16.09 -17.90
N GLU A 59 4.21 15.79 -18.42
CA GLU A 59 4.46 14.67 -19.34
C GLU A 59 5.44 13.65 -18.77
N SER A 60 6.10 13.95 -17.64
CA SER A 60 7.07 13.06 -17.02
C SER A 60 6.44 11.71 -16.66
N PRO A 61 6.86 10.60 -17.29
CA PRO A 61 6.28 9.29 -17.04
C PRO A 61 6.53 8.82 -15.60
N GLU A 62 7.63 9.23 -14.98
CA GLU A 62 7.94 8.89 -13.58
C GLU A 62 6.96 9.56 -12.60
N ILE A 63 6.60 10.82 -12.86
CA ILE A 63 5.65 11.56 -12.02
C ILE A 63 4.24 10.98 -12.23
N ILE A 64 3.85 10.73 -13.48
CA ILE A 64 2.55 10.14 -13.82
C ILE A 64 2.39 8.76 -13.15
N GLU A 65 3.43 7.94 -13.17
CA GLU A 65 3.44 6.63 -12.50
C GLU A 65 3.22 6.77 -10.99
N TYR A 66 3.96 7.67 -10.31
CA TYR A 66 3.78 7.90 -8.87
C TYR A 66 2.37 8.40 -8.54
N LEU A 67 1.83 9.36 -9.31
CA LEU A 67 0.47 9.87 -9.11
C LEU A 67 -0.60 8.80 -9.37
N THR A 68 -0.35 7.88 -10.30
CA THR A 68 -1.24 6.74 -10.55
C THR A 68 -1.28 5.79 -9.35
N GLN A 69 -0.13 5.53 -8.72
CA GLN A 69 -0.07 4.74 -7.48
C GLN A 69 -0.86 5.41 -6.35
N GLU A 70 -0.76 6.73 -6.18
CA GLU A 70 -1.53 7.50 -5.20
C GLU A 70 -3.04 7.44 -5.48
N ASN A 71 -3.44 7.54 -6.75
CA ASN A 71 -4.84 7.41 -7.15
C ASN A 71 -5.39 6.02 -6.84
N ASN A 72 -4.65 4.96 -7.16
CA ASN A 72 -5.07 3.59 -6.86
C ASN A 72 -5.21 3.37 -5.34
N TYR A 73 -4.27 3.88 -4.55
CA TYR A 73 -4.34 3.84 -3.09
C TYR A 73 -5.59 4.57 -2.59
N THR A 74 -5.83 5.79 -3.07
CA THR A 74 -7.01 6.58 -2.71
C THR A 74 -8.31 5.85 -3.05
N GLN A 75 -8.42 5.29 -4.26
CA GLN A 75 -9.59 4.54 -4.70
C GLN A 75 -9.88 3.36 -3.77
N GLN A 76 -8.86 2.59 -3.38
CA GLN A 76 -9.06 1.46 -2.48
C GLN A 76 -9.50 1.90 -1.09
N GLN A 77 -8.91 2.98 -0.56
CA GLN A 77 -9.23 3.48 0.78
C GLN A 77 -10.62 4.11 0.86
N LEU A 78 -11.09 4.70 -0.23
CA LEU A 78 -12.42 5.32 -0.33
C LEU A 78 -13.50 4.39 -0.88
N ALA A 79 -13.17 3.15 -1.30
CA ALA A 79 -14.09 2.23 -1.96
C ALA A 79 -15.40 1.94 -1.19
N LYS A 80 -15.42 2.13 0.13
CA LYS A 80 -16.62 1.93 0.99
C LYS A 80 -17.38 3.21 1.29
N GLY A 81 -16.81 4.37 0.98
CA GLY A 81 -17.40 5.67 1.23
C GLY A 81 -17.99 6.23 -0.05
N GLU A 82 -19.23 5.88 -0.38
CA GLU A 82 -20.13 6.76 -1.13
C GLU A 82 -21.58 6.25 -1.10
N SER A 83 -22.42 6.94 -0.33
CA SER A 83 -23.82 7.21 -0.65
C SER A 83 -24.23 8.44 0.17
N LEU A 84 -24.78 9.46 -0.50
CA LEU A 84 -25.54 10.53 0.14
C LEU A 84 -27.00 10.09 0.32
#